data_AF-A0A931Q160-F1
#
_entry.id   AF-A0A931Q160-F1
#
_cell.length_a   1.000
_cell.length_b   1.000
_cell.length_c   1.000
_cell.angle_alpha   90.00
_cell.angle_beta   90.00
_cell.angle_gamma   90.00
#
_symmetry.space_group_name_H-M   'P 1'
#
loop_
_entity.id
_entity.type
_entity.pdbx_description
1 polymer ?
#
loop_
_entity_poly.entity_id
_entity_poly.type
_entity_poly.pdbx_seq_one_letter_code
_entity_poly.pdbx_strand_id
1 'polypeptide(L)' 'MDKTITSTKTSTNTNTDFLPLQGTDYVEFYVGNAKQAAHYYMSAFGFQALAYAGPETGIKDRASYAVRQNKLTFVLTT' A
#
# COMPACT_ATOMS: atom_id res chain seq x y z
N MET A 1 4.39 40.54 46.16
CA MET A 1 4.88 41.05 44.87
C MET A 1 5.75 39.94 44.27
N ASP A 2 5.42 39.19 43.24
CA ASP A 2 4.23 39.01 42.43
C ASP A 2 4.31 37.60 41.84
N LYS A 3 3.15 36.95 41.73
CA LYS A 3 2.98 35.59 41.28
C LYS A 3 2.92 35.60 39.75
N THR A 4 4.03 35.44 39.05
CA THR A 4 4.00 35.40 37.59
C THR A 4 3.64 33.99 37.11
N ILE A 5 2.35 33.85 36.77
CA ILE A 5 1.75 32.67 36.17
C ILE A 5 2.28 32.58 34.74
N THR A 6 3.27 31.71 34.50
CA THR A 6 3.66 31.35 33.13
C THR A 6 2.51 30.52 32.54
N SER A 7 1.64 31.20 31.81
CA SER A 7 0.50 30.61 31.09
C SER A 7 1.03 29.61 30.04
N THR A 8 1.09 28.33 30.41
CA THR A 8 1.22 27.22 29.47
C THR A 8 0.01 27.23 28.55
N LYS A 9 0.16 27.83 27.38
CA LYS A 9 -0.81 27.72 26.29
C LYS A 9 -0.70 26.29 25.73
N THR A 10 -1.36 25.34 26.40
CA THR A 10 -1.64 24.03 25.84
C THR A 10 -2.63 24.24 24.70
N SER A 11 -2.10 24.46 23.50
CA SER A 11 -2.88 24.42 22.27
C SER A 11 -3.33 22.98 22.06
N THR A 12 -4.45 22.60 22.68
CA THR A 12 -5.19 21.39 22.31
C THR A 12 -5.68 21.58 20.89
N ASN A 13 -4.86 21.17 19.91
CA ASN A 13 -5.28 21.02 18.53
C ASN A 13 -6.30 19.88 18.49
N THR A 14 -7.56 20.19 18.76
CA THR A 14 -8.73 19.35 18.41
C THR A 14 -9.00 19.51 16.91
N ASN A 15 -7.98 19.23 16.10
CA ASN A 15 -8.16 19.07 14.66
C ASN A 15 -8.35 17.57 14.47
N THR A 16 -9.60 17.12 14.63
CA THR A 16 -9.97 15.74 14.32
C THR A 16 -9.70 15.53 12.85
N ASP A 17 -8.65 14.78 12.54
CA ASP A 17 -8.33 14.40 11.16
C ASP A 17 -9.51 13.63 10.57
N PHE A 18 -10.19 14.25 9.60
CA PHE A 18 -11.39 13.69 8.97
C PHE A 18 -11.06 12.48 8.09
N LEU A 19 -9.80 12.32 7.64
CA LEU A 19 -9.33 11.15 6.88
C LEU A 19 -7.97 10.68 7.41
N PRO A 20 -7.94 9.93 8.54
CA PRO A 20 -6.67 9.46 9.10
C PRO A 20 -6.04 8.41 8.19
N LEU A 21 -4.88 8.74 7.63
CA LEU A 21 -4.10 7.83 6.78
C LEU A 21 -3.46 6.71 7.62
N GLN A 22 -3.85 5.47 7.33
CA GLN A 22 -3.37 4.29 8.08
C GLN A 22 -2.07 3.70 7.51
N GLY A 23 -1.70 4.08 6.29
CA GLY A 23 -0.51 3.59 5.59
C GLY A 23 -0.79 3.27 4.13
N THR A 24 0.04 2.41 3.55
CA THR A 24 -0.07 1.96 2.15
C THR A 24 -0.64 0.56 2.10
N ASP A 25 -1.73 0.37 1.36
CA ASP A 25 -2.31 -0.96 1.13
C ASP A 25 -1.50 -1.79 0.13
N TYR A 26 -1.27 -1.23 -1.06
CA TYR A 26 -0.50 -1.85 -2.13
C TYR A 26 0.01 -0.81 -3.13
N VAL A 27 0.94 -1.23 -3.99
CA VAL A 27 1.37 -0.49 -5.18
C VAL A 27 1.03 -1.31 -6.42
N GLU A 28 0.36 -0.71 -7.39
CA GLU A 28 0.06 -1.36 -8.66
C GLU A 28 0.96 -0.85 -9.78
N PHE A 29 1.57 -1.78 -10.50
CA PHE A 29 2.43 -1.52 -11.64
C PHE A 29 1.75 -2.01 -12.92
N TYR A 30 1.58 -1.10 -13.87
CA TYR A 30 1.17 -1.44 -15.23
C TYR A 30 2.41 -1.76 -16.06
N VAL A 31 2.51 -3.01 -16.49
CA VAL A 31 3.72 -3.57 -17.13
C VAL A 31 3.36 -4.29 -18.41
N GLY A 32 4.33 -4.48 -19.31
CA GLY A 32 4.10 -5.19 -20.57
C GLY A 32 3.85 -6.70 -20.41
N ASN A 33 4.34 -7.32 -19.32
CA ASN A 33 4.10 -8.73 -19.02
C ASN A 33 4.07 -8.97 -17.51
N ALA A 34 2.86 -9.00 -16.94
CA ALA A 34 2.63 -9.13 -15.51
C ALA A 34 3.11 -10.47 -14.94
N LYS A 35 2.98 -11.56 -15.70
CA LYS A 35 3.43 -12.90 -15.28
C LYS A 35 4.94 -12.95 -15.11
N GLN A 36 5.68 -12.42 -16.07
CA GLN A 36 7.14 -12.36 -16.00
C GLN A 36 7.60 -11.43 -14.87
N ALA A 37 6.95 -10.28 -14.72
CA ALA A 37 7.29 -9.34 -13.66
C ALA A 37 7.02 -9.95 -12.27
N ALA A 38 5.90 -10.66 -12.08
CA ALA A 38 5.59 -11.31 -10.81
C ALA A 38 6.62 -12.38 -10.48
N HIS A 39 6.99 -13.19 -11.47
CA HIS A 39 8.07 -14.17 -11.33
C HIS A 39 9.40 -13.51 -10.95
N TYR A 40 9.75 -12.37 -11.57
CA TYR A 40 10.96 -11.62 -11.22
C TYR A 40 10.95 -11.16 -9.75
N TYR A 41 9.86 -10.55 -9.27
CA TYR A 41 9.78 -10.12 -7.86
C TYR A 41 9.79 -11.30 -6.87
N MET A 42 9.19 -12.43 -7.25
CA MET A 42 9.25 -13.66 -6.44
C MET A 42 10.66 -14.24 -6.37
N SER A 43 11.34 -14.40 -7.52
CA SER A 43 12.66 -15.03 -7.58
C SER A 43 13.80 -14.13 -7.11
N ALA A 44 13.78 -12.84 -7.46
CA ALA A 44 14.89 -11.92 -7.18
C ALA A 44 14.79 -11.28 -5.78
N PHE A 45 13.57 -11.00 -5.31
CA PHE A 45 13.34 -10.29 -4.04
C PHE A 45 12.66 -11.14 -2.96
N GLY A 46 12.27 -12.38 -3.28
CA GLY A 46 11.66 -13.30 -2.30
C GLY A 46 10.21 -12.97 -1.96
N PHE A 47 9.49 -12.27 -2.84
CA PHE A 47 8.05 -12.11 -2.70
C PHE A 47 7.33 -13.46 -2.87
N GLN A 48 6.15 -13.58 -2.27
CA GLN A 48 5.31 -14.76 -2.39
C GLN A 48 4.05 -14.43 -3.18
N ALA A 49 3.54 -15.39 -3.96
CA ALA A 49 2.28 -15.24 -4.67
C ALA A 49 1.14 -15.06 -3.67
N LEU A 50 0.32 -14.03 -3.87
CA LEU A 50 -0.81 -13.70 -3.01
C LEU A 50 -2.15 -13.98 -3.71
N ALA A 51 -2.32 -13.49 -4.93
CA ALA A 51 -3.56 -13.65 -5.69
C ALA A 51 -3.32 -13.49 -7.19
N TYR A 52 -4.28 -13.94 -7.98
CA TYR A 52 -4.34 -13.76 -9.43
C TYR A 52 -5.74 -13.36 -9.86
N ALA A 53 -5.82 -12.45 -10.83
CA ALA A 53 -7.04 -12.12 -11.55
C ALA A 53 -6.73 -12.06 -13.04
N GLY A 54 -7.50 -12.78 -13.87
CA GLY A 54 -7.33 -12.78 -15.31
C GLY A 54 -8.42 -13.55 -16.03
N PRO A 55 -8.22 -13.94 -17.30
CA PRO A 55 -9.26 -14.58 -18.11
C PRO A 55 -9.83 -15.83 -17.46
N GLU A 56 -8.99 -16.59 -16.75
CA GLU A 56 -9.37 -17.80 -16.00
C GLU A 56 -10.26 -17.51 -14.80
N THR A 57 -10.27 -16.27 -14.30
CA THR A 57 -11.12 -15.80 -13.20
C THR A 57 -12.25 -14.88 -13.67
N GLY A 58 -12.52 -14.83 -14.99
CA GLY A 58 -13.60 -14.02 -15.57
C GLY A 58 -13.23 -12.58 -15.92
N ILE A 59 -11.97 -12.17 -15.73
CA ILE A 59 -11.47 -10.83 -16.11
C ILE A 59 -10.79 -10.94 -17.48
N LYS A 60 -11.44 -10.45 -18.54
CA LYS A 60 -10.97 -10.67 -19.92
C LYS A 60 -9.98 -9.62 -20.43
N ASP A 61 -10.02 -8.43 -19.85
CA ASP A 61 -9.34 -7.22 -20.31
C ASP A 61 -7.92 -7.07 -19.74
N ARG A 62 -7.58 -7.84 -18.70
CA ARG A 62 -6.31 -7.71 -18.00
C ARG A 62 -5.92 -9.00 -17.30
N ALA A 63 -4.63 -9.12 -16.97
CA ALA A 63 -4.08 -10.11 -16.08
C ALA A 63 -3.30 -9.41 -14.96
N SER A 64 -3.75 -9.57 -13.72
CA SER A 64 -3.17 -9.00 -12.51
C SER A 64 -2.62 -10.09 -11.60
N TYR A 65 -1.35 -9.95 -11.20
CA TYR A 65 -0.68 -10.83 -10.26
C TYR A 65 -0.34 -10.05 -9.00
N ALA A 66 -0.93 -10.44 -7.87
CA ALA A 66 -0.58 -9.89 -6.57
C ALA A 66 0.53 -10.72 -5.93
N VAL A 67 1.60 -10.06 -5.52
CA VAL A 67 2.71 -10.66 -4.78
C VAL A 67 2.94 -9.88 -3.49
N ARG A 68 3.32 -10.57 -2.41
CA ARG A 68 3.48 -9.96 -1.09
C ARG A 68 4.73 -10.43 -0.38
N GLN A 69 5.37 -9.49 0.32
CA GLN A 69 6.44 -9.76 1.28
C GLN A 69 6.17 -8.92 2.54
N ASN A 70 5.97 -9.60 3.67
CA ASN A 70 5.57 -8.97 4.94
C ASN A 70 4.32 -8.06 4.80
N LYS A 71 4.49 -6.75 4.93
CA LYS A 71 3.42 -5.74 4.80
C LYS A 71 3.37 -5.09 3.41
N LEU A 72 4.32 -5.41 2.53
CA LEU A 72 4.42 -4.79 1.21
C LEU A 72 3.72 -5.67 0.16
N THR A 73 2.72 -5.10 -0.50
CA THR A 73 1.93 -5.78 -1.54
C THR A 73 2.14 -5.07 -2.87
N PHE A 74 2.55 -5.83 -3.88
CA PHE A 74 2.63 -5.36 -5.26
C PHE A 74 1.57 -6.07 -6.11
N VAL A 75 0.89 -5.31 -6.95
CA VAL A 75 -0.04 -5.83 -7.97
C VAL A 75 0.55 -5.49 -9.32
N LEU A 76 0.81 -6.50 -10.15
CA LEU A 76 1.38 -6.29 -11.48
C LEU A 76 0.32 -6.63 -12.52
N THR A 77 0.00 -5.67 -13.39
CA THR A 77 -1.13 -5.76 -14.31
C THR A 77 -0.67 -5.55 -15.75
N THR A 78 -1.15 -6.40 -16.66
CA THR A 78 -1.02 -6.29 -18.13
C THR A 78 -2.38 -6.37 -18.78
#